data_AF-A0A2D6LVW3-F1
#
_entry.id   AF-A0A2D6LVW3-F1
#
_cell.length_a   1.000
_cell.length_b   1.000
_cell.length_c   1.000
_cell.angle_alpha   90.00
_cell.angle_beta   90.00
_cell.angle_gamma   90.00
#
_symmetry.space_group_name_H-M   'P 1'
#
loop_
_entity.id
_entity.type
_entity.pdbx_description
1 polymer ?
#
loop_
_entity_poly.entity_id
_entity_poly.type
_entity_poly.pdbx_seq_one_letter_code
_entity_poly.pdbx_strand_id
1 'polypeptide(L)'
;MALNKLKDKVKKFEKKNDFDKTDVKKLLKMVEEEISIIKSNLKNKEIIDHKLVDLQVLLLQIANRYDVDLDSEWEKWFKSEKY
;
A
#
# COMPACT_ATOMS: atom_id res chain seq x y z
N MET A 1 -15.87 -4.54 -1.62
CA MET A 1 -15.03 -4.85 -2.80
C MET A 1 -14.09 -5.99 -2.41
N ALA A 2 -12.94 -6.19 -3.08
CA ALA A 2 -11.96 -7.20 -2.69
C ALA A 2 -10.70 -6.59 -2.03
N LEU A 3 -10.76 -5.34 -1.55
CA LEU A 3 -9.60 -4.64 -1.00
C LEU A 3 -9.18 -5.23 0.34
N ASN A 4 -10.14 -5.56 1.22
CA ASN A 4 -9.82 -6.27 2.46
C ASN A 4 -9.26 -7.67 2.19
N LYS A 5 -9.77 -8.38 1.17
CA LYS A 5 -9.20 -9.68 0.77
C LYS A 5 -7.75 -9.56 0.31
N LEU A 6 -7.40 -8.49 -0.40
CA LEU A 6 -6.03 -8.21 -0.82
C LEU A 6 -5.16 -7.83 0.38
N LYS A 7 -5.66 -6.97 1.28
CA LYS A 7 -5.03 -6.59 2.55
C LYS A 7 -4.69 -7.82 3.40
N ASP A 8 -5.61 -8.78 3.49
CA ASP A 8 -5.41 -10.04 4.22
C ASP A 8 -4.38 -10.96 3.56
N LYS A 9 -4.32 -10.99 2.22
CA LYS A 9 -3.26 -11.73 1.50
C LYS A 9 -1.88 -11.16 1.83
N VAL A 10 -1.75 -9.84 1.82
CA VAL A 10 -0.51 -9.15 2.24
C VAL A 10 -0.19 -9.48 3.70
N LYS A 11 -1.16 -9.42 4.61
CA LYS A 11 -0.97 -9.77 6.03
C LYS A 11 -0.43 -11.20 6.21
N LYS A 12 -0.96 -12.16 5.45
CA LYS A 12 -0.49 -13.56 5.47
C LYS A 12 0.93 -13.70 4.94
N PHE A 13 1.26 -12.98 3.86
CA PHE A 13 2.61 -12.92 3.33
C PHE A 13 3.59 -12.32 4.34
N GLU A 14 3.22 -11.24 5.01
CA GLU A 14 4.06 -10.59 6.02
C GLU A 14 4.41 -11.55 7.16
N LYS A 15 3.38 -12.22 7.72
CA LYS A 15 3.58 -13.21 8.79
C LYS A 15 4.48 -14.38 8.38
N LYS A 16 4.39 -14.80 7.12
CA LYS A 16 5.23 -15.89 6.59
C LYS A 16 6.71 -15.50 6.53
N ASN A 17 7.01 -14.22 6.35
CA ASN A 17 8.38 -13.71 6.17
C ASN A 17 8.87 -12.85 7.36
N ASP A 18 8.17 -12.88 8.49
CA ASP A 18 8.46 -12.08 9.71
C ASP A 18 8.48 -10.56 9.49
N PHE A 19 7.75 -10.08 8.47
CA PHE A 19 7.63 -8.65 8.16
C PHE A 19 6.47 -7.97 8.90
N ASP A 20 5.60 -8.75 9.56
CA ASP A 20 4.44 -8.23 10.30
C ASP A 20 4.85 -7.37 11.52
N LYS A 21 6.10 -7.50 11.97
CA LYS A 21 6.72 -6.68 13.03
C LYS A 21 7.31 -5.37 12.52
N THR A 22 7.28 -5.11 11.21
CA THR A 22 7.82 -3.85 10.65
C THR A 22 7.05 -2.66 11.20
N ASP A 23 7.80 -1.71 11.79
CA ASP A 23 7.27 -0.48 12.36
C ASP A 23 6.65 0.43 11.29
N VAL A 24 5.57 1.13 11.64
CA VAL A 24 4.84 2.02 10.73
C VAL A 24 5.74 3.15 10.20
N LYS A 25 6.64 3.72 11.01
CA LYS A 25 7.54 4.78 10.54
C LYS A 25 8.50 4.26 9.47
N LYS A 26 8.94 3.01 9.59
CA LYS A 26 9.79 2.38 8.59
C LYS A 26 9.02 2.15 7.29
N LEU A 27 7.77 1.70 7.36
CA LEU A 27 6.90 1.56 6.18
C LEU A 27 6.68 2.91 5.48
N LEU A 28 6.43 3.99 6.24
CA LEU A 28 6.28 5.34 5.67
C LEU A 28 7.56 5.82 4.97
N LYS A 29 8.73 5.55 5.55
CA LYS A 29 10.01 5.87 4.90
C LYS A 29 10.16 5.12 3.57
N MET A 30 9.79 3.83 3.53
CA MET A 30 9.82 3.05 2.28
C MET A 30 8.86 3.65 1.24
N VAL A 31 7.67 4.11 1.64
CA VAL A 31 6.73 4.81 0.74
C VAL A 31 7.38 6.06 0.13
N GLU A 32 8.07 6.87 0.94
CA GLU A 32 8.79 8.06 0.45
C GLU A 32 9.89 7.70 -0.55
N GLU A 33 10.64 6.63 -0.27
CA GLU A 33 11.68 6.09 -1.15
C GLU A 33 11.09 5.67 -2.51
N GLU A 34 9.99 4.91 -2.52
CA GLU A 34 9.34 4.48 -3.78
C GLU A 34 8.79 5.66 -4.60
N ILE A 35 8.20 6.66 -3.94
CA ILE A 35 7.77 7.90 -4.61
C ILE A 35 8.96 8.64 -5.21
N SER A 36 10.08 8.72 -4.50
CA SER A 36 11.31 9.35 -4.99
C SER A 36 11.82 8.64 -6.26
N ILE A 37 11.83 7.31 -6.26
CA ILE A 37 12.23 6.51 -7.43
C ILE A 37 11.31 6.79 -8.62
N ILE A 38 9.98 6.84 -8.43
CA ILE A 38 9.04 7.17 -9.50
C ILE A 38 9.33 8.55 -10.08
N LYS A 39 9.53 9.56 -9.21
CA LYS A 39 9.82 10.94 -9.64
C LYS A 39 11.10 11.03 -10.49
N SER A 40 12.12 10.25 -10.16
CA SER A 40 13.37 10.20 -10.93
C SER A 40 13.26 9.41 -12.23
N ASN A 41 12.21 8.60 -12.42
CA ASN A 41 12.06 7.66 -13.53
C ASN A 41 10.76 7.84 -14.33
N LEU A 42 10.21 9.06 -14.38
CA LEU A 42 8.91 9.35 -15.02
C LEU A 42 8.77 8.93 -16.50
N LYS A 43 9.88 8.66 -17.20
CA LYS A 43 9.88 8.21 -18.60
C LYS A 43 10.08 6.69 -18.75
N ASN A 44 10.36 5.98 -17.66
CA ASN A 44 10.56 4.54 -17.67
C ASN A 44 9.32 3.84 -17.12
N LYS A 45 8.46 3.37 -18.04
CA LYS A 45 7.20 2.71 -17.70
C LYS A 45 7.39 1.46 -16.84
N GLU A 46 8.39 0.64 -17.14
CA GLU A 46 8.65 -0.59 -16.39
C GLU A 46 8.96 -0.29 -14.92
N ILE A 47 9.81 0.71 -14.67
CA ILE A 47 10.09 1.16 -13.30
C ILE A 47 8.82 1.68 -12.62
N ILE A 48 8.03 2.50 -13.32
CA ILE A 48 6.78 3.03 -12.78
C ILE A 48 5.83 1.91 -12.39
N ASP A 49 5.61 0.93 -13.28
CA ASP A 49 4.68 -0.18 -13.06
C ASP A 49 5.09 -0.99 -11.81
N HIS A 50 6.38 -1.32 -11.67
CA HIS A 50 6.88 -2.01 -10.48
C HIS A 50 6.69 -1.20 -9.20
N LYS A 51 7.02 0.09 -9.25
CA LYS A 51 7.01 0.96 -8.08
C LYS A 51 5.60 1.30 -7.61
N LEU A 52 4.61 1.34 -8.52
CA LEU A 52 3.20 1.45 -8.16
C LEU A 52 2.70 0.22 -7.41
N VAL A 53 3.14 -0.98 -7.80
CA VAL A 53 2.80 -2.22 -7.07
C VAL A 53 3.47 -2.23 -5.69
N ASP A 54 4.74 -1.84 -5.60
CA ASP A 54 5.46 -1.73 -4.32
C ASP A 54 4.73 -0.78 -3.36
N LEU A 55 4.31 0.40 -3.87
CA LEU A 55 3.50 1.36 -3.11
C LEU A 55 2.17 0.78 -2.67
N GLN A 56 1.47 0.07 -3.55
CA GLN A 56 0.20 -0.57 -3.19
C GLN A 56 0.39 -1.58 -2.04
N VAL A 57 1.44 -2.40 -2.09
CA VAL A 57 1.76 -3.35 -1.02
C VAL A 57 2.05 -2.62 0.29
N LEU A 58 2.89 -1.59 0.27
CA LEU A 58 3.24 -0.80 1.46
C LEU A 58 1.99 -0.16 2.10
N LEU A 59 1.09 0.40 1.30
CA LEU A 59 -0.17 0.98 1.79
C LEU A 59 -1.08 -0.07 2.43
N LEU A 60 -1.14 -1.29 1.89
CA LEU A 60 -1.89 -2.40 2.49
C LEU A 60 -1.25 -2.88 3.81
N GLN A 61 0.08 -2.88 3.91
CA GLN A 61 0.78 -3.18 5.16
C GLN A 61 0.44 -2.15 6.24
N ILE A 62 0.45 -0.85 5.89
CA ILE A 62 0.06 0.23 6.79
C ILE A 62 -1.41 0.07 7.21
N ALA A 63 -2.31 -0.19 6.26
CA ALA A 63 -3.72 -0.44 6.55
C ALA A 63 -3.94 -1.62 7.52
N ASN A 64 -3.10 -2.66 7.43
CA ASN A 64 -3.11 -3.77 8.40
C ASN A 64 -2.68 -3.34 9.81
N ARG A 65 -1.74 -2.41 9.96
CA ARG A 65 -1.27 -1.92 11.27
C ARG A 65 -2.35 -1.10 11.99
N TYR A 66 -3.18 -0.38 11.23
CA TYR A 66 -4.28 0.43 11.75
C TYR A 66 -5.64 -0.28 11.73
N ASP A 67 -5.68 -1.56 11.35
CA ASP A 67 -6.90 -2.36 11.18
C ASP A 67 -7.99 -1.68 10.32
N VAL A 68 -7.56 -0.98 9.26
CA VAL A 68 -8.46 -0.20 8.41
C VAL A 68 -9.37 -1.11 7.58
N ASP A 69 -10.68 -0.89 7.63
CA ASP A 69 -11.62 -1.48 6.69
C ASP A 69 -11.57 -0.76 5.34
N LEU A 70 -10.75 -1.27 4.43
CA LEU A 70 -10.50 -0.62 3.14
C LEU A 70 -11.70 -0.67 2.20
N ASP A 71 -12.55 -1.69 2.30
CA ASP A 71 -13.76 -1.73 1.49
C ASP A 71 -14.74 -0.62 1.92
N SER A 72 -14.93 -0.45 3.23
CA SER A 72 -15.78 0.63 3.77
C SER A 72 -15.21 2.02 3.48
N GLU A 73 -13.91 2.24 3.70
CA GLU A 73 -13.28 3.54 3.40
C GLU A 73 -13.31 3.86 1.91
N TRP A 74 -13.12 2.86 1.05
CA TRP A 74 -13.26 3.05 -0.40
C TRP A 74 -14.68 3.44 -0.79
N GLU A 75 -15.69 2.78 -0.24
CA GLU A 75 -17.08 3.14 -0.50
C GLU A 75 -17.42 4.56 -0.04
N LYS A 76 -16.93 4.96 1.14
CA LYS A 76 -17.09 6.34 1.64
C LYS A 76 -16.44 7.33 0.69
N TRP A 77 -15.21 7.07 0.26
CA TRP A 77 -14.49 7.93 -0.67
C TRP A 77 -15.20 8.03 -2.03
N PHE A 78 -15.64 6.91 -2.59
CA PHE A 78 -16.34 6.86 -3.88
C PHE A 78 -17.71 7.56 -3.83
N LYS A 79 -18.43 7.46 -2.71
CA LYS A 79 -19.72 8.14 -2.50
C LYS A 79 -19.55 9.61 -2.11
N SER A 80 -18.41 9.99 -1.55
CA SER A 80 -18.09 11.38 -1.33
C SER A 80 -17.72 11.99 -2.68
N GLU A 81 -18.65 12.70 -3.32
CA GLU A 81 -18.43 13.48 -4.55
C GLU A 81 -17.44 14.67 -4.34
N LYS A 82 -16.41 14.48 -3.51
CA LYS A 82 -15.45 15.51 -3.09
C LYS A 82 -14.19 15.58 -3.94
N TYR A 83 -14.13 14.83 -5.05
CA TYR A 83 -13.15 14.98 -6.12
C TYR A 83 -13.78 14.67 -7.47
#